data_AF-K1SVZ8-F1
#
_entry.id   AF-K1SVZ8-F1
#
_cell.length_a   1.000
_cell.length_b   1.000
_cell.length_c   1.000
_cell.angle_alpha   90.00
_cell.angle_beta   90.00
_cell.angle_gamma   90.00
#
_symmetry.space_group_name_H-M   'P 1'
#
loop_
_entity.id
_entity.type
_entity.pdbx_description
1 polymer ?
#
loop_
_entity_poly.entity_id
_entity_poly.type
_entity_poly.pdbx_seq_one_letter_code
_entity_poly.pdbx_strand_id
1 'polypeptide(L)'
;ECGYSSVFRLSDPEETNLMLKLYNVDETPLQPLLDKFGYKDMERCLFLGFTDGEKGYSRNVARNIAKIALRHGGMPLTGYVTRSWEKGRFNDPYLRDTLMDFGITTDTLECTVNWSNMEQVHADVRKICHALPNTVVTTHMSHCYPQGANLYFIFLTRMQDEDAFKAYHTTILDAIQRSGAAVSHHHGIGKMFAPWLEGYIGEKEYGVFR
;
A
#
# COMPACT_ATOMS: atom_id res chain seq x y z
N GLU A 1 4.24 -28.89 0.38
CA GLU A 1 3.82 -27.61 1.00
C GLU A 1 4.00 -26.46 0.02
N CYS A 2 3.30 -25.35 0.21
CA CYS A 2 3.32 -24.21 -0.71
C CYS A 2 4.62 -23.39 -0.59
N GLY A 3 5.14 -23.22 0.63
CA GLY A 3 6.21 -22.28 0.97
C GLY A 3 5.72 -20.83 1.08
N TYR A 4 6.62 -19.92 1.43
CA TYR A 4 6.39 -18.48 1.55
C TYR A 4 7.30 -17.70 0.61
N SER A 5 6.78 -16.64 0.01
CA SER A 5 7.55 -15.71 -0.82
C SER A 5 8.36 -14.75 0.05
N SER A 6 9.57 -14.37 -0.40
CA SER A 6 10.36 -13.31 0.25
C SER A 6 9.65 -11.96 0.20
N VAL A 7 9.02 -11.66 -0.95
CA VAL A 7 8.27 -10.42 -1.17
C VAL A 7 6.88 -10.76 -1.66
N PHE A 8 5.89 -10.11 -1.05
CA PHE A 8 4.49 -10.15 -1.42
C PHE A 8 3.94 -8.74 -1.31
N ARG A 9 3.54 -8.13 -2.43
CA ARG A 9 2.94 -6.80 -2.48
C ARG A 9 1.69 -6.84 -3.36
N LEU A 10 0.56 -6.45 -2.82
CA LEU A 10 -0.68 -6.27 -3.57
C LEU A 10 -1.08 -4.80 -3.51
N SER A 11 -1.01 -4.14 -4.66
CA SER A 11 -1.35 -2.73 -4.82
C SER A 11 -2.83 -2.59 -5.20
N ASP A 12 -3.50 -1.60 -4.61
CA ASP A 12 -4.88 -1.25 -4.90
C ASP A 12 -5.03 -0.68 -6.33
N PRO A 13 -6.26 -0.40 -6.80
CA PRO A 13 -6.45 0.07 -8.16
C PRO A 13 -5.79 1.42 -8.48
N GLU A 14 -5.78 2.36 -7.54
CA GLU A 14 -5.18 3.68 -7.77
C GLU A 14 -3.65 3.58 -7.83
N GLU A 15 -3.03 2.84 -6.90
CA GLU A 15 -1.59 2.57 -6.94
C GLU A 15 -1.20 1.76 -8.19
N THR A 16 -1.99 0.76 -8.55
CA THR A 16 -1.74 -0.05 -9.75
C THR A 16 -1.72 0.80 -11.01
N ASN A 17 -2.69 1.70 -11.14
CA ASN A 17 -2.75 2.62 -12.27
C ASN A 17 -1.55 3.58 -12.29
N LEU A 18 -1.16 4.13 -11.14
CA LEU A 18 0.01 5.00 -11.03
C LEU A 18 1.30 4.26 -11.39
N MET A 19 1.52 3.07 -10.81
CA MET A 19 2.75 2.29 -10.99
C MET A 19 2.93 1.80 -12.42
N LEU A 20 1.84 1.39 -13.10
CA LEU A 20 1.92 0.98 -14.50
C LEU A 20 2.35 2.13 -15.42
N LYS A 21 1.97 3.37 -15.10
CA LYS A 21 2.45 4.57 -15.81
C LYS A 21 3.89 4.93 -15.42
N LEU A 22 4.21 4.90 -14.13
CA LEU A 22 5.53 5.28 -13.62
C LEU A 22 6.66 4.36 -14.15
N TYR A 23 6.35 3.08 -14.37
CA TYR A 23 7.30 2.10 -14.93
C TYR A 23 7.12 1.88 -16.44
N ASN A 24 6.45 2.81 -17.14
CA ASN A 24 6.23 2.82 -18.58
C ASN A 24 5.63 1.52 -19.13
N VAL A 25 4.81 0.83 -18.34
CA VAL A 25 4.13 -0.40 -18.76
C VAL A 25 2.98 -0.08 -19.71
N ASP A 26 2.36 1.10 -19.56
CA ASP A 26 1.37 1.66 -20.47
C ASP A 26 1.92 1.94 -21.87
N GLU A 27 3.22 2.19 -22.00
CA GLU A 27 3.91 2.34 -23.29
C GLU A 27 4.20 0.99 -23.98
N THR A 28 3.93 -0.14 -23.32
CA THR A 28 4.15 -1.48 -23.87
C THR A 28 2.87 -2.07 -24.49
N PRO A 29 2.96 -3.11 -25.35
CA PRO A 29 1.79 -3.84 -25.83
C PRO A 29 0.96 -4.55 -24.73
N LEU A 30 1.38 -4.49 -23.46
CA LEU A 30 0.67 -5.08 -22.33
C LEU A 30 -0.63 -4.33 -22.01
N GLN A 31 -0.68 -3.00 -22.18
CA GLN A 31 -1.87 -2.22 -21.83
C GLN A 31 -3.09 -2.56 -22.71
N PRO A 32 -3.00 -2.57 -24.06
CA PRO A 32 -4.13 -3.00 -24.89
C PRO A 32 -4.58 -4.43 -24.62
N LEU A 33 -3.66 -5.29 -24.19
CA LEU A 33 -3.95 -6.68 -23.81
C LEU A 33 -4.77 -6.73 -22.50
N LEU A 34 -4.37 -5.95 -21.49
CA LEU A 34 -5.06 -5.83 -20.21
C LEU A 34 -6.52 -5.41 -20.42
N ASP A 35 -6.75 -4.37 -21.22
CA ASP A 35 -8.09 -3.86 -21.50
C ASP A 35 -8.96 -4.89 -22.22
N LYS A 36 -8.39 -5.60 -23.21
CA LYS A 36 -9.09 -6.66 -23.94
C LYS A 36 -9.53 -7.82 -23.04
N PHE A 37 -8.77 -8.12 -22.00
CA PHE A 37 -9.10 -9.16 -21.02
C PHE A 37 -9.93 -8.65 -19.83
N GLY A 38 -10.35 -7.38 -19.86
CA GLY A 38 -11.23 -6.79 -18.84
C GLY A 38 -10.51 -6.21 -17.62
N TYR A 39 -9.18 -6.13 -17.63
CA TYR A 39 -8.41 -5.47 -16.58
C TYR A 39 -8.32 -3.97 -16.85
N LYS A 40 -9.39 -3.25 -16.53
CA LYS A 40 -9.51 -1.81 -16.77
C LYS A 40 -8.67 -0.98 -15.81
N ASP A 41 -8.28 0.19 -16.28
CA ASP A 41 -7.68 1.23 -15.45
C ASP A 41 -8.58 1.58 -14.26
N MET A 42 -7.98 1.82 -13.10
CA MET A 42 -8.68 2.14 -11.83
C MET A 42 -9.62 1.05 -11.29
N GLU A 43 -9.69 -0.13 -11.91
CA GLU A 43 -10.46 -1.29 -11.42
C GLU A 43 -9.55 -2.49 -11.07
N ARG A 44 -8.38 -2.60 -11.70
CA ARG A 44 -7.45 -3.73 -11.54
C ARG A 44 -6.44 -3.53 -10.39
N CYS A 45 -6.07 -4.62 -9.73
CA CYS A 45 -4.98 -4.63 -8.76
C CYS A 45 -3.72 -5.32 -9.33
N LEU A 46 -2.55 -4.89 -8.90
CA LEU A 46 -1.26 -5.48 -9.27
C LEU A 46 -0.65 -6.24 -8.10
N PHE A 47 -0.39 -7.53 -8.33
CA PHE A 47 0.38 -8.35 -7.40
C PHE A 47 1.84 -8.48 -7.89
N LEU A 48 2.78 -8.08 -7.04
CA LEU A 48 4.21 -8.24 -7.24
C LEU A 48 4.79 -9.12 -6.13
N GLY A 49 5.68 -10.04 -6.52
CA GLY A 49 6.35 -10.89 -5.56
C GLY A 49 7.49 -11.68 -6.17
N PHE A 50 8.44 -12.04 -5.33
CA PHE A 50 9.55 -12.91 -5.66
C PHE A 50 9.96 -13.76 -4.46
N THR A 51 10.82 -14.75 -4.69
CA THR A 51 11.26 -15.69 -3.66
C THR A 51 12.72 -16.02 -3.84
N ASP A 52 13.48 -15.82 -2.78
CA ASP A 52 14.88 -16.18 -2.69
C ASP A 52 15.00 -17.57 -2.05
N GLY A 53 16.00 -18.33 -2.48
CA GLY A 53 16.24 -19.68 -1.98
C GLY A 53 16.71 -20.63 -3.07
N GLU A 54 16.68 -21.92 -2.74
CA GLU A 54 17.03 -22.99 -3.68
C GLU A 54 16.06 -23.00 -4.87
N LYS A 55 16.57 -23.31 -6.06
CA LYS A 55 15.85 -23.22 -7.34
C LYS A 55 14.55 -24.04 -7.34
N GLY A 56 14.55 -25.23 -6.77
CA GLY A 56 13.38 -26.08 -6.58
C GLY A 56 12.34 -25.45 -5.66
N TYR A 57 12.76 -24.87 -4.54
CA TYR A 57 11.89 -24.14 -3.61
C TYR A 57 11.21 -22.94 -4.30
N SER A 58 11.98 -22.03 -4.88
CA SER A 58 11.43 -20.82 -5.53
C SER A 58 10.50 -21.19 -6.70
N ARG A 59 10.81 -22.24 -7.46
CA ARG A 59 9.94 -22.75 -8.53
C ARG A 59 8.62 -23.29 -7.98
N ASN A 60 8.65 -23.99 -6.85
CA ASN A 60 7.44 -24.51 -6.20
C ASN A 60 6.55 -23.36 -5.70
N VAL A 61 7.13 -22.37 -5.01
CA VAL A 61 6.39 -21.20 -4.49
C VAL A 61 5.74 -20.44 -5.64
N ALA A 62 6.50 -20.06 -6.67
CA ALA A 62 5.99 -19.32 -7.82
C ALA A 62 4.85 -20.07 -8.55
N ARG A 63 4.97 -21.40 -8.70
CA ARG A 63 3.93 -22.22 -9.33
C ARG A 63 2.63 -22.21 -8.52
N ASN A 64 2.71 -22.35 -7.20
CA ASN A 64 1.53 -22.36 -6.36
C ASN A 64 0.86 -20.99 -6.30
N ILE A 65 1.64 -19.91 -6.19
CA ILE A 65 1.12 -18.53 -6.27
C ILE A 65 0.39 -18.30 -7.60
N ALA A 66 1.01 -18.64 -8.74
CA ALA A 66 0.37 -18.50 -10.04
C ALA A 66 -0.92 -19.32 -10.14
N LYS A 67 -0.93 -20.55 -9.63
CA LYS A 67 -2.13 -21.42 -9.61
C LYS A 67 -3.26 -20.82 -8.78
N ILE A 68 -2.95 -20.21 -7.64
CA ILE A 68 -3.95 -19.54 -6.78
C ILE A 68 -4.45 -18.28 -7.49
N ALA A 69 -3.55 -17.41 -7.97
CA ALA A 69 -3.92 -16.18 -8.67
C ALA A 69 -4.85 -16.46 -9.87
N LEU A 70 -4.52 -17.46 -10.71
CA LEU A 70 -5.35 -17.84 -11.85
C LEU A 70 -6.77 -18.29 -11.45
N ARG A 71 -6.92 -18.99 -10.31
CA ARG A 71 -8.25 -19.39 -9.80
C ARG A 71 -9.10 -18.20 -9.36
N HIS A 72 -8.46 -17.10 -8.98
CA HIS A 72 -9.10 -15.84 -8.61
C HIS A 72 -9.11 -14.82 -9.77
N GLY A 73 -8.92 -15.28 -11.01
CA GLY A 73 -8.98 -14.40 -12.18
C GLY A 73 -7.77 -13.49 -12.36
N GLY A 74 -6.62 -13.82 -11.78
CA GLY A 74 -5.37 -13.11 -12.01
C GLY A 74 -4.73 -13.48 -13.35
N MET A 75 -4.12 -12.51 -14.03
CA MET A 75 -3.36 -12.72 -15.27
C MET A 75 -1.85 -12.54 -15.00
N PRO A 76 -0.99 -13.49 -15.43
CA PRO A 76 0.45 -13.35 -15.24
C PRO A 76 1.03 -12.29 -16.17
N LEU A 77 1.75 -11.31 -15.61
CA LEU A 77 2.44 -10.24 -16.37
C LEU A 77 3.93 -10.52 -16.61
N THR A 78 4.31 -11.80 -16.62
CA THR A 78 5.71 -12.27 -16.64
C THR A 78 6.52 -11.75 -15.43
N GLY A 79 7.83 -11.98 -15.41
CA GLY A 79 8.74 -11.41 -14.39
C GLY A 79 9.26 -10.02 -14.72
N TYR A 80 8.89 -9.43 -15.87
CA TYR A 80 9.42 -8.13 -16.30
C TYR A 80 9.00 -7.00 -15.36
N VAL A 81 7.70 -6.90 -15.07
CA VAL A 81 7.14 -5.85 -14.20
C VAL A 81 7.76 -5.90 -12.81
N THR A 82 7.83 -7.09 -12.20
CA THR A 82 8.47 -7.29 -10.89
C THR A 82 9.94 -6.86 -10.88
N ARG A 83 10.71 -7.19 -11.91
CA ARG A 83 12.13 -6.79 -12.00
C ARG A 83 12.33 -5.29 -12.23
N SER A 84 11.44 -4.65 -12.98
CA SER A 84 11.47 -3.20 -13.19
C SER A 84 11.21 -2.49 -11.86
N TRP A 85 10.14 -2.88 -11.17
CA TRP A 85 9.81 -2.39 -9.83
C TRP A 85 10.94 -2.63 -8.83
N GLU A 86 11.51 -3.84 -8.78
CA GLU A 86 12.58 -4.20 -7.85
C GLU A 86 13.79 -3.25 -7.96
N LYS A 87 14.16 -2.86 -9.19
CA LYS A 87 15.24 -1.91 -9.45
C LYS A 87 14.85 -0.48 -9.09
N GLY A 88 13.59 -0.10 -9.32
CA GLY A 88 13.09 1.26 -9.17
C GLY A 88 12.64 1.63 -7.76
N ARG A 89 12.24 0.67 -6.92
CA ARG A 89 11.56 0.90 -5.63
C ARG A 89 12.30 1.77 -4.61
N PHE A 90 13.62 1.93 -4.75
CA PHE A 90 14.43 2.80 -3.90
C PHE A 90 14.56 4.22 -4.43
N ASN A 91 14.13 4.46 -5.67
CA ASN A 91 14.12 5.79 -6.28
C ASN A 91 12.84 6.57 -5.94
N ASP A 92 11.73 5.86 -5.68
CA ASP A 92 10.43 6.47 -5.39
C ASP A 92 10.48 7.55 -4.28
N PRO A 93 11.23 7.40 -3.17
CA PRO A 93 11.33 8.46 -2.15
C PRO A 93 11.96 9.76 -2.67
N TYR A 94 12.84 9.71 -3.67
CA TYR A 94 13.45 10.92 -4.25
C TYR A 94 12.46 11.74 -5.08
N LEU A 95 11.36 11.13 -5.54
CA LEU A 95 10.30 11.85 -6.23
C LEU A 95 9.63 12.90 -5.32
N ARG A 96 9.64 12.70 -3.99
CA ARG A 96 9.11 13.64 -3.01
C ARG A 96 9.68 15.04 -3.19
N ASP A 97 11.01 15.15 -3.26
CA ASP A 97 11.67 16.45 -3.28
C ASP A 97 11.31 17.22 -4.56
N THR A 98 11.29 16.53 -5.71
CA THR A 98 10.82 17.12 -6.98
C THR A 98 9.34 17.51 -6.94
N LEU A 99 8.47 16.70 -6.34
CA LEU A 99 7.04 17.02 -6.21
C LEU A 99 6.82 18.27 -5.33
N MET A 100 7.60 18.40 -4.26
CA MET A 100 7.52 19.54 -3.34
C MET A 100 7.91 20.86 -4.02
N ASP A 101 8.85 20.86 -4.97
CA ASP A 101 9.18 22.04 -5.79
C ASP A 101 7.97 22.57 -6.59
N PHE A 102 6.99 21.71 -6.90
CA PHE A 102 5.75 22.09 -7.60
C PHE A 102 4.55 22.30 -6.66
N GLY A 103 4.81 22.36 -5.35
CA GLY A 103 3.79 22.57 -4.34
C GLY A 103 2.99 21.30 -3.99
N ILE A 104 3.47 20.12 -4.38
CA ILE A 104 2.83 18.83 -4.10
C ILE A 104 3.53 18.21 -2.89
N THR A 105 2.83 18.13 -1.77
CA THR A 105 3.29 17.42 -0.59
C THR A 105 2.89 15.97 -0.69
N THR A 106 3.82 15.08 -0.33
CA THR A 106 3.54 13.66 -0.19
C THR A 106 4.06 13.17 1.15
N ASP A 107 3.29 12.30 1.78
CA ASP A 107 3.70 11.57 2.97
C ASP A 107 3.05 10.19 2.96
N THR A 108 3.52 9.34 3.87
CA THR A 108 3.09 7.96 3.98
C THR A 108 2.55 7.69 5.37
N LEU A 109 1.45 6.93 5.42
CA LEU A 109 0.84 6.43 6.65
C LEU A 109 0.64 4.93 6.51
N GLU A 110 0.58 4.22 7.62
CA GLU A 110 0.39 2.79 7.61
C GLU A 110 -0.43 2.34 8.81
N CYS A 111 -1.15 1.22 8.64
CA CYS A 111 -1.88 0.61 9.73
C CYS A 111 -2.00 -0.90 9.54
N THR A 112 -2.06 -1.63 10.67
CA THR A 112 -2.24 -3.09 10.62
C THR A 112 -3.71 -3.43 10.79
N VAL A 113 -4.20 -4.31 9.92
CA VAL A 113 -5.60 -4.75 9.87
C VAL A 113 -5.67 -6.27 9.98
N ASN A 114 -6.80 -6.79 10.45
CA ASN A 114 -7.13 -8.21 10.32
C ASN A 114 -7.76 -8.47 8.95
N TRP A 115 -7.70 -9.71 8.46
CA TRP A 115 -8.39 -10.08 7.21
C TRP A 115 -9.89 -9.76 7.25
N SER A 116 -10.51 -9.86 8.43
CA SER A 116 -11.95 -9.63 8.63
C SER A 116 -12.39 -8.17 8.57
N ASN A 117 -11.48 -7.21 8.79
CA ASN A 117 -11.80 -5.77 8.73
C ASN A 117 -11.03 -5.01 7.66
N MET A 118 -10.10 -5.64 6.94
CA MET A 118 -9.25 -5.02 5.92
C MET A 118 -10.04 -4.19 4.90
N GLU A 119 -11.11 -4.75 4.33
CA GLU A 119 -11.91 -4.06 3.30
C GLU A 119 -12.52 -2.76 3.85
N GLN A 120 -13.09 -2.82 5.05
CA GLN A 120 -13.68 -1.66 5.73
C GLN A 120 -12.62 -0.59 6.04
N VAL A 121 -11.49 -0.99 6.65
CA VAL A 121 -10.41 -0.06 7.01
C VAL A 121 -9.86 0.61 5.75
N HIS A 122 -9.59 -0.18 4.70
CA HIS A 122 -9.12 0.34 3.41
C HIS A 122 -10.08 1.39 2.84
N ALA A 123 -11.39 1.09 2.81
CA ALA A 123 -12.40 2.00 2.29
C ALA A 123 -12.54 3.28 3.13
N ASP A 124 -12.62 3.16 4.46
CA ASP A 124 -12.83 4.28 5.38
C ASP A 124 -11.64 5.25 5.38
N VAL A 125 -10.42 4.72 5.50
CA VAL A 125 -9.21 5.53 5.55
C VAL A 125 -9.03 6.25 4.21
N ARG A 126 -9.18 5.55 3.08
CA ARG A 126 -9.09 6.17 1.75
C ARG A 126 -10.14 7.24 1.53
N LYS A 127 -11.37 7.03 2.00
CA LYS A 127 -12.43 8.05 1.93
C LYS A 127 -12.02 9.34 2.64
N ILE A 128 -11.37 9.25 3.79
CA ILE A 128 -10.87 10.41 4.52
C ILE A 128 -9.69 11.06 3.79
N CYS A 129 -8.76 10.27 3.25
CA CYS A 129 -7.68 10.81 2.45
C CYS A 129 -8.21 11.58 1.22
N HIS A 130 -9.21 11.04 0.53
CA HIS A 130 -9.85 11.64 -0.64
C HIS A 130 -10.83 12.78 -0.33
N ALA A 131 -11.16 13.03 0.95
CA ALA A 131 -11.96 14.19 1.33
C ALA A 131 -11.25 15.51 1.04
N LEU A 132 -9.91 15.49 0.94
CA LEU A 132 -9.12 16.59 0.43
C LEU A 132 -9.10 16.56 -1.11
N PRO A 133 -9.65 17.57 -1.81
CA PRO A 133 -9.75 17.56 -3.27
C PRO A 133 -8.38 17.47 -3.97
N ASN A 134 -8.36 16.88 -5.16
CA ASN A 134 -7.16 16.72 -5.98
C ASN A 134 -6.01 15.97 -5.27
N THR A 135 -6.36 15.03 -4.39
CA THR A 135 -5.41 14.16 -3.71
C THR A 135 -5.35 12.81 -4.41
N VAL A 136 -4.14 12.35 -4.73
CA VAL A 136 -3.91 10.97 -5.15
C VAL A 136 -3.63 10.14 -3.90
N VAL A 137 -4.25 8.97 -3.78
CA VAL A 137 -4.05 8.06 -2.64
C VAL A 137 -3.73 6.68 -3.17
N THR A 138 -2.51 6.23 -2.97
CA THR A 138 -2.09 4.87 -3.29
C THR A 138 -2.19 4.00 -2.04
N THR A 139 -2.51 2.72 -2.20
CA THR A 139 -2.47 1.78 -1.08
C THR A 139 -1.97 0.42 -1.51
N HIS A 140 -1.13 -0.21 -0.69
CA HIS A 140 -0.73 -1.59 -0.90
C HIS A 140 -0.60 -2.36 0.40
N MET A 141 -0.74 -3.67 0.30
CA MET A 141 -0.28 -4.57 1.36
C MET A 141 1.25 -4.64 1.31
N SER A 142 1.91 -4.19 2.37
CA SER A 142 3.38 -4.24 2.46
C SER A 142 3.89 -5.49 3.16
N HIS A 143 3.11 -6.03 4.11
CA HIS A 143 3.41 -7.25 4.87
C HIS A 143 2.12 -8.02 5.08
N CYS A 144 2.19 -9.36 5.02
CA CYS A 144 1.05 -10.25 5.23
C CYS A 144 1.37 -11.26 6.33
N TYR A 145 0.39 -11.53 7.18
CA TYR A 145 0.43 -12.45 8.30
C TYR A 145 -0.79 -13.39 8.23
N PRO A 146 -0.80 -14.51 8.98
CA PRO A 146 -1.95 -15.41 8.91
C PRO A 146 -3.28 -14.77 9.38
N GLN A 147 -3.20 -13.68 10.16
CA GLN A 147 -4.33 -13.01 10.81
C GLN A 147 -4.70 -11.69 10.13
N GLY A 148 -3.80 -11.14 9.31
CA GLY A 148 -4.02 -9.84 8.69
C GLY A 148 -2.83 -9.34 7.88
N ALA A 149 -2.81 -8.04 7.58
CA ALA A 149 -1.75 -7.41 6.81
C ALA A 149 -1.50 -5.98 7.28
N ASN A 150 -0.36 -5.44 6.86
CA ASN A 150 -0.11 -4.00 6.94
C ASN A 150 -0.59 -3.32 5.65
N LEU A 151 -1.52 -2.37 5.77
CA LEU A 151 -1.91 -1.47 4.70
C LEU A 151 -1.02 -0.23 4.75
N TYR A 152 -0.37 0.07 3.63
CA TYR A 152 0.52 1.22 3.49
C TYR A 152 -0.12 2.21 2.53
N PHE A 153 -0.41 3.41 3.03
CA PHE A 153 -1.03 4.50 2.29
C PHE A 153 0.03 5.54 1.92
N ILE A 154 0.01 6.02 0.68
CA ILE A 154 0.81 7.18 0.26
C ILE A 154 -0.16 8.16 -0.36
N PHE A 155 -0.17 9.39 0.14
CA PHE A 155 -0.98 10.45 -0.41
C PHE A 155 -0.11 11.52 -1.05
N LEU A 156 -0.59 12.09 -2.15
CA LEU A 156 0.04 13.18 -2.87
C LEU A 156 -1.01 14.27 -3.05
N THR A 157 -0.76 15.45 -2.49
CA THR A 157 -1.74 16.54 -2.50
C THR A 157 -1.08 17.89 -2.65
N ARG A 158 -1.78 18.86 -3.25
CA ARG A 158 -1.29 20.24 -3.35
C ARG A 158 -1.53 20.95 -2.03
N MET A 159 -0.52 21.00 -1.18
CA MET A 159 -0.57 21.61 0.15
C MET A 159 0.83 22.08 0.55
N GLN A 160 0.95 23.32 1.02
CA GLN A 160 2.22 23.92 1.45
C GLN A 160 2.12 24.54 2.85
N ASP A 161 0.92 24.55 3.43
CA ASP A 161 0.68 25.06 4.78
C ASP A 161 0.83 23.93 5.80
N GLU A 162 1.70 24.13 6.78
CA GLU A 162 2.07 23.12 7.78
C GLU A 162 0.89 22.77 8.70
N ASP A 163 0.10 23.77 9.11
CA ASP A 163 -1.02 23.56 10.03
C ASP A 163 -2.17 22.84 9.32
N ALA A 164 -2.45 23.17 8.06
CA ALA A 164 -3.37 22.44 7.22
C ALA A 164 -2.93 20.98 7.02
N PHE A 165 -1.63 20.74 6.85
CA PHE A 165 -1.09 19.38 6.74
C PHE A 165 -1.28 18.58 8.02
N LYS A 166 -0.95 19.15 9.19
CA LYS A 166 -1.18 18.51 10.48
C LYS A 166 -2.65 18.22 10.72
N ALA A 167 -3.54 19.16 10.38
CA ALA A 167 -4.99 18.97 10.50
C ALA A 167 -5.47 17.83 9.61
N TYR A 168 -5.03 17.78 8.35
CA TYR A 168 -5.35 16.69 7.43
C TYR A 168 -4.83 15.35 7.94
N HIS A 169 -3.55 15.27 8.33
CA HIS A 169 -2.94 14.05 8.87
C HIS A 169 -3.67 13.54 10.12
N THR A 170 -4.11 14.44 11.00
CA THR A 170 -4.91 14.13 12.20
C THR A 170 -6.20 13.40 11.82
N THR A 171 -6.92 13.86 10.77
CA THR A 171 -8.17 13.21 10.34
C THR A 171 -7.95 11.77 9.87
N ILE A 172 -6.80 11.47 9.25
CA ILE A 172 -6.46 10.13 8.80
C ILE A 172 -6.16 9.22 10.00
N LEU A 173 -5.40 9.69 10.98
CA LEU A 173 -5.12 8.94 12.21
C LEU A 173 -6.40 8.67 13.02
N ASP A 174 -7.31 9.65 13.10
CA ASP A 174 -8.63 9.45 13.70
C ASP A 174 -9.43 8.37 12.99
N ALA A 175 -9.37 8.33 11.65
CA ALA A 175 -10.02 7.28 10.86
C ALA A 175 -9.42 5.90 11.16
N ILE A 176 -8.10 5.78 11.20
CA ILE A 176 -7.39 4.54 11.51
C ILE A 176 -7.78 4.05 12.91
N GLN A 177 -7.68 4.89 13.95
CA GLN A 177 -8.02 4.48 15.31
C GLN A 177 -9.51 4.06 15.44
N ARG A 178 -10.44 4.84 14.88
CA ARG A 178 -11.89 4.51 14.94
C ARG A 178 -12.22 3.21 14.20
N SER A 179 -11.45 2.85 13.17
CA SER A 179 -11.64 1.62 12.42
C SER A 179 -11.21 0.34 13.18
N GLY A 180 -10.51 0.50 14.31
CA GLY A 180 -9.96 -0.60 15.10
C GLY A 180 -8.69 -1.22 14.51
N ALA A 181 -8.08 -0.56 13.52
CA ALA A 181 -6.75 -0.93 13.02
C ALA A 181 -5.67 -0.49 14.02
N ALA A 182 -4.54 -1.21 14.04
CA ALA A 182 -3.38 -0.76 14.81
C ALA A 182 -2.80 0.49 14.15
N VAL A 183 -2.57 1.54 14.94
CA VAL A 183 -2.16 2.87 14.45
C VAL A 183 -0.77 2.91 13.83
N SER A 184 0.06 1.88 14.05
CA SER A 184 1.34 1.69 13.37
C SER A 184 1.76 0.22 13.39
N HIS A 185 2.36 -0.23 12.29
CA HIS A 185 3.07 -1.49 12.09
C HIS A 185 4.58 -1.32 12.30
N HIS A 186 5.18 -0.26 11.72
CA HIS A 186 6.64 -0.12 11.68
C HIS A 186 7.18 1.31 11.67
N HIS A 187 6.34 2.33 11.44
CA HIS A 187 6.78 3.73 11.58
C HIS A 187 7.00 4.11 13.05
N GLY A 188 6.26 3.48 13.96
CA GLY A 188 6.24 3.79 15.38
C GLY A 188 5.31 4.96 15.71
N ILE A 189 5.29 5.34 16.98
CA ILE A 189 4.37 6.35 17.51
C ILE A 189 4.98 7.76 17.44
N GLY A 190 6.21 7.90 17.95
CA GLY A 190 6.89 9.19 18.03
C GLY A 190 6.05 10.27 18.71
N LYS A 191 6.26 11.54 18.35
CA LYS A 191 5.43 12.66 18.82
C LYS A 191 4.17 12.84 17.98
N MET A 192 4.23 12.47 16.71
CA MET A 192 3.17 12.74 15.74
C MET A 192 1.93 11.88 15.99
N PHE A 193 2.10 10.63 16.45
CA PHE A 193 0.98 9.72 16.72
C PHE A 193 0.71 9.58 18.22
N ALA A 194 1.51 10.23 19.09
CA ALA A 194 1.37 10.15 20.55
C ALA A 194 -0.07 10.39 21.06
N PRO A 195 -0.86 11.33 20.49
CA PRO A 195 -2.24 11.53 20.93
C PRO A 195 -3.17 10.31 20.75
N TRP A 196 -2.84 9.37 19.85
CA TRP A 196 -3.61 8.16 19.57
C TRP A 196 -3.08 6.91 20.30
N LEU A 197 -1.98 7.04 21.06
CA LEU A 197 -1.41 5.88 21.74
C LEU A 197 -2.37 5.31 22.78
N GLU A 198 -2.94 6.18 23.63
CA GLU A 198 -3.87 5.77 24.69
C GLU A 198 -5.12 5.07 24.13
N GLY A 199 -5.71 5.62 23.06
CA GLY A 199 -6.86 5.00 22.41
C GLY A 199 -6.54 3.66 21.75
N TYR A 200 -5.29 3.43 21.36
CA TYR A 200 -4.83 2.17 20.80
C TYR A 200 -4.53 1.09 21.86
N ILE A 201 -3.75 1.41 22.90
CA ILE A 201 -3.31 0.40 23.88
C ILE A 201 -4.25 0.26 25.09
N GLY A 202 -5.12 1.24 25.34
CA GLY A 202 -5.99 1.30 26.50
C GLY A 202 -5.41 2.14 27.64
N GLU A 203 -6.30 2.76 28.43
CA GLU A 203 -5.95 3.66 29.55
C GLU A 203 -5.03 2.98 30.58
N LYS A 204 -5.32 1.72 30.91
CA LYS A 204 -4.57 0.96 31.93
C LYS A 204 -3.14 0.69 31.48
N GLU A 205 -2.96 0.24 30.25
CA GLU A 205 -1.67 -0.03 29.63
C GLU A 205 -0.89 1.26 29.43
N TYR A 206 -1.56 2.34 29.01
CA TYR A 206 -0.98 3.66 28.89
C TYR A 206 -0.46 4.21 30.22
N GLY A 207 -1.16 3.94 31.32
CA GLY A 207 -0.75 4.30 32.67
C GLY A 207 0.59 3.71 33.13
N VAL A 208 1.11 2.65 32.49
CA VAL A 208 2.43 2.07 32.79
C VAL A 208 3.58 2.90 32.21
N PHE A 209 3.32 3.64 31.12
CA PHE A 209 4.34 4.47 30.46
C PHE A 209 4.50 5.87 31.07
N ARG A 210 3.56 6.30 31.92
CA ARG A 210 3.52 7.64 32.52
C ARG A 210 4.31 7.77 33.81
#